data_AF-A0AAN6ZQW2-F1
#
_entry.id   AF-A0AAN6ZQW2-F1
#
_cell.length_a   1.000
_cell.length_b   1.000
_cell.length_c   1.000
_cell.angle_alpha   90.00
_cell.angle_beta   90.00
_cell.angle_gamma   90.00
#
_symmetry.space_group_name_H-M   'P 1'
#
loop_
_entity.id
_entity.type
_entity.pdbx_description
1 polymer ?
#
loop_
_entity_poly.entity_id
_entity_poly.type
_entity_poly.pdbx_seq_one_letter_code
_entity_poly.pdbx_strand_id
1 'polypeptide(L)'
;MAHPVIVVASFLTTIKSAWELSRMVRQKRAAKSPKTEIKSTYVLLQRAYRKGLLLEREFDYLFERLMWAEAHNDVAALQRIRADFQAILARESGQPARRRV
;
A
#
# COMPACT_ATOMS: atom_id res chain seq x y z
N MET A 1 4.33 9.88 51.67
CA MET A 1 2.90 9.98 51.33
C MET A 1 2.81 10.41 49.87
N ALA A 2 2.50 9.49 48.96
CA ALA A 2 2.40 9.83 47.53
C ALA A 2 1.11 10.62 47.29
N HIS A 3 1.24 11.85 46.78
CA HIS A 3 0.10 12.72 46.57
C HIS A 3 -0.78 12.18 45.43
N PRO A 4 -2.10 12.01 45.64
CA PRO A 4 -3.02 11.40 44.66
C PRO A 4 -3.03 12.14 43.32
N VAL A 5 -2.74 13.45 43.33
CA VAL A 5 -2.63 14.30 42.14
C VAL A 5 -1.50 13.86 41.20
N ILE A 6 -0.37 13.37 41.74
CA ILE A 6 0.78 12.93 40.95
C ILE A 6 0.45 11.63 40.20
N VAL A 7 -0.35 10.76 40.82
CA VAL A 7 -0.78 9.48 40.23
C VAL A 7 -1.73 9.72 39.04
N VAL A 8 -2.69 10.63 39.19
CA VAL A 8 -3.64 10.97 38.12
C VAL A 8 -2.94 11.66 36.94
N ALA A 9 -2.03 12.60 37.21
CA ALA A 9 -1.24 13.26 36.18
C ALA A 9 -0.38 12.26 35.39
N SER A 10 0.28 11.33 36.10
CA SER A 10 1.13 10.28 35.50
C SER A 10 0.32 9.33 34.59
N PHE A 11 -0.91 9.01 34.99
CA PHE A 11 -1.82 8.16 34.23
C PHE A 11 -2.28 8.84 32.94
N LEU A 12 -2.66 10.12 33.00
CA LEU A 12 -3.04 10.91 31.83
C LEU A 12 -1.89 11.05 30.81
N THR A 13 -0.65 11.28 31.28
CA THR A 13 0.53 11.28 30.41
C THR A 13 0.80 9.93 29.76
N THR A 14 0.53 8.83 30.46
CA THR A 14 0.70 7.47 29.92
C THR A 14 -0.31 7.19 28.81
N ILE A 15 -1.58 7.56 29.00
CA ILE A 15 -2.64 7.41 27.99
C ILE A 15 -2.31 8.24 26.75
N LYS A 16 -1.89 9.50 26.95
CA LYS A 16 -1.50 10.39 25.84
C LYS A 16 -0.31 9.82 25.06
N SER A 17 0.72 9.36 25.77
CA SER A 17 1.91 8.76 25.16
C SER A 17 1.56 7.50 24.37
N ALA A 18 0.65 6.65 24.88
CA ALA A 18 0.18 5.45 24.19
C ALA A 18 -0.60 5.79 22.90
N TRP A 19 -1.41 6.86 22.93
CA TRP A 19 -2.13 7.34 21.76
C TRP A 19 -1.18 7.93 20.70
N GLU A 20 -0.19 8.72 21.11
CA GLU A 20 0.83 9.29 20.23
C GLU A 20 1.69 8.19 19.59
N LEU A 21 2.09 7.17 20.36
CA LEU A 21 2.77 5.99 19.84
C LEU A 21 1.89 5.23 18.82
N SER A 22 0.62 5.04 19.14
CA SER A 22 -0.34 4.37 18.25
C SER A 22 -0.52 5.13 16.93
N ARG A 23 -0.59 6.48 16.99
CA ARG A 23 -0.61 7.34 15.81
C ARG A 23 0.67 7.23 15.00
N MET A 24 1.84 7.29 15.65
CA MET A 24 3.14 7.15 14.98
C MET A 24 3.29 5.78 14.32
N VAL A 25 2.86 4.70 14.98
CA VAL A 25 2.88 3.35 14.42
C VAL A 25 1.93 3.24 13.23
N ARG A 26 0.72 3.82 13.31
CA ARG A 26 -0.22 3.89 12.17
C ARG A 26 0.36 4.66 11.00
N GLN A 27 0.97 5.82 11.24
CA GLN A 27 1.65 6.61 10.20
C GLN A 27 2.85 5.87 9.61
N LYS A 28 3.68 5.22 10.43
CA LYS A 28 4.80 4.40 9.96
C LYS A 28 4.34 3.17 9.17
N ARG A 29 3.23 2.54 9.55
CA ARG A 29 2.63 1.43 8.80
C ARG A 29 2.04 1.91 7.47
N ALA A 30 1.34 3.05 7.46
CA ALA A 30 0.81 3.69 6.26
C ALA A 30 1.92 4.16 5.29
N ALA A 31 3.12 4.49 5.78
CA ALA A 31 4.26 4.81 4.94
C ALA A 31 5.02 3.57 4.41
N LYS A 32 4.91 2.42 5.10
CA LYS A 32 5.51 1.14 4.69
C LYS A 32 4.63 0.35 3.70
N SER A 33 3.31 0.47 3.79
CA SER A 33 2.38 -0.18 2.85
C SER A 33 2.59 0.22 1.39
N PRO A 34 2.70 1.52 1.00
CA PRO A 34 2.86 1.89 -0.41
C PRO A 34 4.16 1.36 -1.00
N LYS A 35 5.27 1.39 -0.25
CA LYS A 35 6.55 0.82 -0.71
C LYS A 35 6.51 -0.69 -0.94
N THR A 36 5.74 -1.39 -0.12
CA THR A 36 5.55 -2.85 -0.27
C THR A 36 4.63 -3.16 -1.43
N GLU A 37 3.59 -2.33 -1.61
CA GLU A 37 2.64 -2.43 -2.73
C GLU A 37 3.33 -2.16 -4.08
N ILE A 38 4.13 -1.10 -4.20
CA ILE A 38 4.90 -0.78 -5.42
C ILE A 38 5.77 -1.96 -5.84
N LYS A 39 6.55 -2.52 -4.90
CA LYS A 39 7.39 -3.70 -5.17
C LYS A 39 6.57 -4.89 -5.65
N SER A 40 5.43 -5.15 -5.00
CA SER A 40 4.56 -6.26 -5.39
C SER A 40 3.96 -6.06 -6.79
N THR A 41 3.57 -4.83 -7.13
CA THR A 41 3.02 -4.48 -8.44
C THR A 41 4.09 -4.58 -9.54
N TYR A 42 5.32 -4.14 -9.26
CA TYR A 42 6.44 -4.28 -10.19
C TYR A 42 6.77 -5.74 -10.52
N VAL A 43 6.82 -6.62 -9.50
CA VAL A 43 7.06 -8.06 -9.69
C VAL A 43 5.96 -8.68 -10.56
N LEU A 44 4.71 -8.27 -10.36
CA LEU A 44 3.58 -8.72 -11.16
C LEU A 44 3.69 -8.24 -12.62
N LEU A 45 4.08 -6.97 -12.84
CA LEU A 45 4.32 -6.38 -14.16
C LEU A 45 5.42 -7.13 -14.93
N GLN A 46 6.57 -7.38 -14.29
CA GLN A 46 7.65 -8.17 -14.88
C GLN A 46 7.22 -9.59 -15.22
N ARG A 47 6.39 -10.22 -14.37
CA ARG A 47 5.90 -11.57 -14.61
C ARG A 47 4.95 -11.63 -15.80
N ALA A 48 4.12 -10.61 -15.99
CA ALA A 48 3.22 -10.51 -17.14
C ALA A 48 4.00 -10.34 -18.45
N TYR A 49 4.99 -9.44 -18.45
CA TYR A 49 5.88 -9.24 -19.60
C TYR A 49 6.65 -10.50 -19.98
N ARG A 50 7.26 -11.18 -19.00
CA ARG A 50 7.98 -12.45 -19.25
C ARG A 50 7.09 -13.58 -19.78
N LYS A 51 5.80 -13.53 -19.52
CA LYS A 51 4.81 -14.49 -20.03
C LYS A 51 4.27 -14.11 -21.42
N GLY A 52 4.70 -12.98 -21.98
CA GLY A 52 4.18 -12.46 -23.24
C GLY A 52 2.76 -11.89 -23.15
N LEU A 53 2.27 -11.61 -21.94
CA LEU A 53 0.92 -11.04 -21.71
C LEU A 53 0.89 -9.51 -21.90
N LEU A 54 2.06 -8.90 -22.04
CA LEU A 54 2.23 -7.48 -22.30
C LEU A 54 3.21 -7.32 -23.44
N LEU A 55 2.88 -6.43 -24.37
CA LEU A 55 3.84 -5.91 -25.33
C LEU A 55 4.83 -4.98 -24.61
N GLU A 56 6.04 -4.84 -25.14
CA GLU A 56 7.09 -3.97 -24.60
C GLU A 56 6.58 -2.53 -24.38
N ARG A 57 5.84 -2.00 -25.36
CA ARG A 57 5.22 -0.67 -25.27
C ARG A 57 4.19 -0.53 -24.15
N GLU A 58 3.45 -1.60 -23.84
CA GLU A 58 2.47 -1.61 -22.76
C GLU A 58 3.15 -1.75 -21.40
N PHE A 59 4.21 -2.53 -21.34
CA PHE A 59 5.06 -2.64 -20.15
C PHE A 59 5.68 -1.29 -19.81
N ASP A 60 6.29 -0.60 -20.78
CA ASP A 60 6.93 0.70 -20.57
C ASP A 60 5.94 1.76 -20.07
N TYR A 61 4.76 1.83 -20.70
CA TYR A 61 3.71 2.76 -20.30
C TYR A 61 3.23 2.52 -18.85
N LEU A 62 3.03 1.26 -18.47
CA LEU A 62 2.59 0.90 -17.12
C LEU A 62 3.70 1.10 -16.08
N PHE A 63 4.96 0.83 -16.47
CA PHE A 63 6.12 1.06 -15.63
C PHE A 63 6.31 2.56 -15.35
N GLU A 64 6.18 3.41 -16.37
CA GLU A 64 6.26 4.86 -16.22
C GLU A 64 5.17 5.42 -15.29
N ARG A 65 3.92 4.94 -15.43
CA ARG A 65 2.83 5.29 -14.50
C ARG A 65 3.09 4.85 -13.07
N LEU A 66 3.68 3.67 -12.87
CA LEU A 66 4.05 3.17 -11.53
C LEU A 66 5.13 4.05 -10.90
N MET A 67 6.16 4.43 -11.67
CA MET A 67 7.24 5.33 -11.23
C MET A 67 6.71 6.72 -10.90
N TRP A 68 5.78 7.25 -11.70
CA TRP A 68 5.12 8.53 -11.42
C TRP A 68 4.33 8.49 -10.11
N ALA A 69 3.56 7.43 -9.88
CA ALA A 69 2.78 7.27 -8.65
C ALA A 69 3.68 7.08 -7.41
N GLU A 70 4.82 6.40 -7.55
CA GLU A 70 5.84 6.30 -6.50
C GLU A 70 6.47 7.68 -6.19
N ALA A 71 6.88 8.42 -7.22
CA ALA A 71 7.51 9.73 -7.07
C ALA A 71 6.59 10.75 -6.35
N HIS A 72 5.28 10.65 -6.57
CA HIS A 72 4.29 11.55 -5.99
C HIS A 72 3.65 11.03 -4.68
N ASN A 73 4.06 9.83 -4.20
CA ASN A 73 3.39 9.13 -3.10
C ASN A 73 1.86 9.05 -3.27
N ASP A 74 1.37 8.98 -4.51
CA ASP A 74 -0.06 8.90 -4.78
C ASP A 74 -0.54 7.46 -4.63
N VAL A 75 -0.92 7.14 -3.39
CA VAL A 75 -1.42 5.81 -3.00
C VAL A 75 -2.72 5.47 -3.74
N ALA A 76 -3.56 6.46 -4.06
CA ALA A 76 -4.81 6.23 -4.77
C ALA A 76 -4.55 5.88 -6.25
N ALA A 77 -3.62 6.58 -6.90
CA ALA A 77 -3.17 6.22 -8.25
C ALA A 77 -2.55 4.82 -8.28
N LEU A 78 -1.73 4.47 -7.29
CA LEU A 78 -1.14 3.13 -7.14
C LEU A 78 -2.19 2.02 -7.04
N GLN A 79 -3.24 2.22 -6.24
CA GLN A 79 -4.33 1.25 -6.12
C GLN A 79 -5.13 1.10 -7.41
N ARG A 80 -5.36 2.19 -8.14
CA ARG A 80 -6.01 2.15 -9.47
C ARG A 80 -5.17 1.40 -10.49
N ILE A 81 -3.89 1.72 -10.59
CA ILE A 81 -2.94 1.02 -11.49
C ILE A 81 -2.93 -0.48 -11.18
N ARG A 82 -2.97 -0.86 -9.89
CA ARG A 82 -3.03 -2.27 -9.48
C ARG A 82 -4.36 -2.93 -9.85
N ALA A 83 -5.49 -2.25 -9.69
CA ALA A 83 -6.80 -2.78 -10.06
C ALA A 83 -6.89 -2.99 -11.58
N ASP A 84 -6.42 -2.03 -12.37
CA ASP A 84 -6.31 -2.12 -13.83
C ASP A 84 -5.44 -3.33 -14.22
N PHE A 85 -4.29 -3.48 -13.56
CA PHE A 85 -3.37 -4.59 -13.78
C PHE A 85 -3.98 -5.95 -13.44
N GLN A 86 -4.67 -6.06 -12.30
CA GLN A 86 -5.38 -7.27 -11.91
C GLN A 86 -6.51 -7.60 -12.87
N ALA A 87 -7.21 -6.61 -13.42
CA ALA A 87 -8.26 -6.82 -14.40
C ALA A 87 -7.71 -7.35 -15.73
N ILE A 88 -6.58 -6.83 -16.20
CA ILE A 88 -5.88 -7.33 -17.40
C ILE A 88 -5.44 -8.78 -17.18
N LEU A 89 -4.77 -9.06 -16.06
CA LEU A 89 -4.35 -10.43 -15.71
C LEU A 89 -5.53 -11.40 -15.52
N ALA A 90 -6.64 -10.97 -14.93
CA ALA A 90 -7.80 -11.81 -14.68
C ALA A 90 -8.54 -12.15 -15.98
N ARG A 91 -8.59 -11.20 -16.92
CA ARG A 91 -9.17 -11.42 -18.25
C ARG A 91 -8.42 -12.50 -19.04
N GLU A 92 -7.09 -12.52 -18.95
CA GLU A 92 -6.28 -13.49 -19.70
C GLU A 92 -6.12 -14.84 -18.99
N SER A 93 -6.20 -14.89 -17.66
CA SER A 93 -6.08 -16.15 -16.91
C SER A 93 -7.36 -16.99 -16.87
N GLY A 94 -8.46 -16.52 -17.47
CA GLY A 94 -9.76 -17.22 -17.45
C GLY A 94 -10.33 -17.43 -16.04
N GLN A 95 -9.75 -16.80 -15.02
CA GLN A 95 -10.25 -16.88 -13.65
C GLN A 95 -11.31 -15.80 -13.45
N PRO A 96 -12.60 -16.17 -13.28
CA PRO A 96 -13.61 -15.19 -12.95
C PRO A 96 -13.22 -14.54 -11.63
N ALA A 97 -13.17 -13.20 -11.64
CA ALA A 97 -13.03 -12.38 -10.44
C ALA A 97 -13.98 -12.95 -9.39
N ARG A 98 -13.41 -13.54 -8.33
CA ARG A 98 -14.15 -14.12 -7.23
C ARG A 98 -15.00 -13.00 -6.62
N ARG A 99 -16.26 -12.91 -7.05
CA ARG A 99 -17.32 -12.15 -6.38
C ARG A 99 -17.34 -12.71 -4.97
N ARG A 100 -16.85 -11.92 -4.00
CA ARG A 100 -17.16 -12.17 -2.60
C ARG A 100 -18.63 -11.83 -2.43
N VAL A 101 -19.42 -12.87 -2.19
CA VAL A 101 -20.79 -12.81 -1.66
C VAL A 101 -20.72 -12.25 -0.25
#